data_AF-A0AAW9IMJ0-F1
#
_entry.id   AF-A0AAW9IMJ0-F1
#
_cell.length_a   1.000
_cell.length_b   1.000
_cell.length_c   1.000
_cell.angle_alpha   90.00
_cell.angle_beta   90.00
_cell.angle_gamma   90.00
#
_symmetry.space_group_name_H-M   'P 1'
#
loop_
_entity.id
_entity.type
_entity.pdbx_description
1 polymer ?
#
loop_
_entity_poly.entity_id
_entity_poly.type
_entity_poly.pdbx_seq_one_letter_code
_entity_poly.pdbx_strand_id
1 'polypeptide(L)'
;RGHSAEDVEKASNLIKEYGITLGQQIMPGLPGDTFEKDIETVKKSIEMEPDICRIYPSLVIKDTPMADMYERGQYKPYSLEEAVEISKELYMLYNSANVNIIRIGLQPTETITWGKDIIA
;
A
#
# COMPACT_ATOMS: atom_id res chain seq x y z
N ARG A 1 -2.63 11.20 6.87
CA ARG A 1 -3.00 11.29 5.44
C ARG A 1 -3.80 12.56 5.20
N GLY A 2 -3.90 13.03 3.96
CA GLY A 2 -4.62 14.26 3.58
C GLY A 2 -5.85 14.03 2.69
N HIS A 3 -6.38 12.81 2.65
CA HIS A 3 -7.58 12.43 1.88
C HIS A 3 -8.35 11.33 2.62
N SER A 4 -9.63 11.17 2.26
CA SER A 4 -10.55 10.15 2.75
C SER A 4 -10.75 9.01 1.73
N ALA A 5 -11.42 7.92 2.13
CA ALA A 5 -11.82 6.86 1.20
C ALA A 5 -12.81 7.36 0.14
N GLU A 6 -13.73 8.26 0.52
CA GLU A 6 -14.70 8.86 -0.39
C GLU A 6 -14.01 9.68 -1.49
N ASP A 7 -12.90 10.37 -1.16
CA ASP A 7 -12.10 11.10 -2.15
C ASP A 7 -11.49 10.14 -3.19
N VAL A 8 -11.06 8.95 -2.75
CA VAL A 8 -10.49 7.91 -3.63
C VAL A 8 -11.56 7.33 -4.55
N GLU A 9 -12.75 7.04 -4.04
CA GLU A 9 -13.88 6.54 -4.84
C GLU A 9 -14.30 7.56 -5.91
N LYS A 10 -14.48 8.83 -5.51
CA LYS A 10 -14.81 9.93 -6.43
C LYS A 10 -13.75 10.10 -7.52
N ALA A 11 -12.47 10.13 -7.13
CA ALA A 11 -11.38 10.27 -8.09
C ALA A 11 -11.29 9.07 -9.05
N SER A 12 -11.49 7.84 -8.55
CA SER A 12 -11.45 6.62 -9.37
C SER A 12 -12.56 6.63 -10.43
N ASN A 13 -13.78 7.02 -10.05
CA ASN A 13 -14.90 7.16 -10.99
C ASN A 13 -14.61 8.19 -12.08
N LEU A 14 -14.10 9.37 -11.70
CA LEU A 14 -13.74 10.42 -12.66
C LEU A 14 -12.65 9.96 -13.63
N ILE A 15 -11.59 9.32 -13.15
CA ILE A 15 -10.50 8.82 -14.01
C ILE A 15 -11.05 7.88 -15.10
N LYS A 16 -11.94 6.96 -14.71
CA LYS A 16 -12.57 6.02 -15.64
C LYS A 16 -13.55 6.69 -16.60
N GLU A 17 -14.35 7.65 -16.13
CA GLU A 17 -15.29 8.41 -16.98
C GLU A 17 -14.57 9.11 -18.13
N TYR A 18 -13.35 9.62 -17.88
CA TYR A 18 -12.53 10.28 -18.89
C TYR A 18 -11.67 9.31 -19.73
N GLY A 19 -11.80 7.99 -19.54
CA GLY A 19 -11.06 6.98 -20.29
C GLY A 19 -9.56 6.96 -19.99
N ILE A 20 -9.15 7.45 -18.82
CA ILE A 20 -7.76 7.45 -18.36
C ILE A 20 -7.50 6.13 -17.61
N THR A 21 -6.30 5.56 -17.74
CA THR A 21 -5.89 4.38 -16.98
C THR A 21 -5.90 4.66 -15.48
N LEU A 22 -6.75 3.93 -14.74
CA LEU A 22 -6.84 4.01 -13.29
C LEU A 22 -5.74 3.18 -12.63
N GLY A 23 -4.83 3.85 -11.94
CA GLY A 23 -3.80 3.22 -11.13
C GLY A 23 -4.00 3.45 -9.64
N GLN A 24 -3.98 2.38 -8.85
CA GLN A 24 -4.11 2.46 -7.39
C GLN A 24 -2.84 1.96 -6.68
N GLN A 25 -2.42 2.68 -5.63
CA GLN A 25 -1.31 2.28 -4.76
C GLN A 25 -1.85 1.80 -3.42
N ILE A 26 -1.61 0.53 -3.12
CA ILE A 26 -1.94 -0.09 -1.84
C ILE A 26 -0.69 -0.17 -0.98
N MET A 27 -0.84 0.18 0.28
CA MET A 27 0.24 0.13 1.26
C MET A 27 -0.20 -0.70 2.46
N PRO A 28 0.03 -2.02 2.47
CA PRO A 28 -0.32 -2.83 3.63
C PRO A 28 0.56 -2.49 4.83
N GLY A 29 0.03 -2.71 6.03
CA GLY A 29 0.74 -2.52 7.29
C GLY A 29 0.96 -1.07 7.72
N LEU A 30 0.04 -0.14 7.40
CA LEU A 30 0.12 1.22 7.95
C LEU A 30 -0.23 1.23 9.46
N PRO A 31 0.02 2.34 10.18
CA PRO A 31 -0.36 2.44 11.59
C PRO A 31 -1.85 2.16 11.82
N GLY A 32 -2.13 1.11 12.59
CA GLY A 32 -3.50 0.68 12.93
C GLY A 32 -4.11 -0.38 11.99
N ASP A 33 -3.37 -0.81 10.97
CA ASP A 33 -3.79 -1.89 10.06
C ASP A 33 -3.59 -3.27 10.68
N THR A 34 -4.35 -4.23 10.13
CA THR A 34 -4.22 -5.66 10.36
C THR A 34 -4.31 -6.37 9.01
N PHE A 35 -3.91 -7.64 8.94
CA PHE A 35 -4.01 -8.43 7.70
C PHE A 35 -5.42 -8.40 7.12
N GLU A 36 -6.43 -8.50 7.98
CA GLU A 36 -7.83 -8.47 7.59
C GLU A 36 -8.20 -7.12 6.96
N LYS A 37 -7.78 -6.01 7.57
CA LYS A 37 -8.05 -4.66 7.05
C LYS A 37 -7.35 -4.40 5.72
N ASP A 38 -6.13 -4.91 5.55
CA ASP A 38 -5.39 -4.81 4.29
C ASP A 38 -6.12 -5.57 3.17
N ILE A 39 -6.60 -6.78 3.48
CA ILE A 39 -7.42 -7.58 2.55
C ILE A 39 -8.74 -6.88 2.23
N GLU A 40 -9.44 -6.34 3.22
CA GLU A 40 -10.67 -5.56 3.02
C GLU A 40 -10.44 -4.32 2.15
N THR A 41 -9.31 -3.64 2.35
CA THR A 41 -8.90 -2.50 1.52
C THR A 41 -8.73 -2.91 0.07
N VAL A 42 -8.06 -4.03 -0.21
CA VAL A 42 -7.89 -4.54 -1.58
C VAL A 42 -9.22 -4.97 -2.20
N LYS A 43 -10.13 -5.59 -1.44
CA LYS A 43 -11.47 -5.93 -1.94
C LYS A 43 -12.23 -4.68 -2.41
N LYS A 44 -12.25 -3.63 -1.59
CA LYS A 44 -12.84 -2.33 -1.97
C LYS A 44 -12.13 -1.70 -3.16
N SER A 45 -10.81 -1.86 -3.23
CA SER A 45 -10.00 -1.40 -4.36
C SER A 45 -10.44 -2.07 -5.67
N ILE A 46 -10.64 -3.39 -5.64
CA ILE A 46 -11.08 -4.18 -6.80
C ILE A 46 -12.48 -3.76 -7.26
N GLU A 47 -13.38 -3.41 -6.33
CA GLU A 47 -14.72 -2.87 -6.67
C GLU A 47 -14.65 -1.55 -7.45
N MET A 48 -13.56 -0.79 -7.31
CA MET A 48 -13.30 0.42 -8.11
C MET A 48 -12.71 0.12 -9.50
N GLU A 49 -12.45 -1.16 -9.80
CA GLU A 49 -11.96 -1.67 -11.09
C GLU A 49 -10.72 -0.91 -11.62
N PRO A 50 -9.60 -0.88 -10.86
CA PRO A 50 -8.35 -0.31 -11.35
C PRO A 50 -7.78 -1.14 -12.50
N ASP A 51 -7.20 -0.47 -13.50
CA ASP A 51 -6.47 -1.14 -14.57
C ASP A 51 -5.13 -1.69 -14.08
N ILE A 52 -4.46 -0.91 -13.23
CA ILE A 52 -3.14 -1.22 -12.69
C ILE A 52 -3.09 -0.98 -11.18
N CYS A 53 -2.26 -1.74 -10.48
CA CYS A 53 -1.97 -1.48 -9.07
C CYS A 53 -0.50 -1.62 -8.71
N ARG A 54 -0.13 -1.01 -7.57
CA ARG A 54 1.17 -1.15 -6.91
C ARG A 54 0.95 -1.58 -5.47
N ILE A 55 1.70 -2.57 -5.00
CA ILE A 55 1.62 -3.08 -3.63
C ILE A 55 2.91 -2.71 -2.89
N TYR A 56 2.85 -1.74 -1.99
CA TYR A 56 4.00 -1.17 -1.28
C TYR A 56 3.87 -1.43 0.22
N PRO A 57 4.35 -2.58 0.73
CA PRO A 57 4.43 -2.80 2.17
C PRO A 57 5.08 -1.62 2.86
N SER A 58 4.43 -1.14 3.92
CA SER A 58 4.83 0.07 4.61
C SER A 58 6.20 -0.12 5.27
N LEU A 59 7.07 0.87 5.09
CA LEU A 59 8.38 0.94 5.73
C LEU A 59 8.43 2.12 6.69
N VAL A 60 9.22 1.98 7.75
CA VAL A 60 9.56 3.10 8.63
C VAL A 60 10.81 3.77 8.07
N ILE A 61 10.62 4.97 7.54
CA ILE A 61 11.71 5.80 7.00
C ILE A 61 12.02 6.92 7.99
N LYS A 62 13.30 7.21 8.18
CA LYS A 62 13.80 8.29 9.02
C LYS A 62 13.15 9.64 8.68
N ASP A 63 12.98 10.48 9.70
CA ASP A 63 12.42 11.83 9.58
C ASP A 63 10.98 11.85 9.02
N THR A 64 10.21 10.79 9.28
CA THR A 64 8.78 10.70 8.94
C THR A 64 7.92 10.54 10.20
N PRO A 65 6.62 10.91 10.15
CA PRO A 65 5.71 10.68 11.29
C PRO A 65 5.61 9.21 11.70
N MET A 66 5.83 8.27 10.78
CA MET A 66 5.82 6.84 11.10
C MET A 66 7.07 6.43 11.91
N ALA A 67 8.22 7.09 11.70
CA ALA A 67 9.40 6.92 12.55
C ALA A 67 9.12 7.42 13.98
N ASP A 68 8.53 8.60 14.13
CA ASP A 68 8.16 9.12 15.46
C ASP A 68 7.20 8.17 16.20
N MET A 69 6.23 7.59 15.48
CA MET A 69 5.30 6.60 16.05
C MET A 69 6.02 5.30 16.43
N TYR A 70 6.94 4.84 15.61
CA TYR A 70 7.74 3.64 15.86
C TYR A 70 8.64 3.82 17.11
N GLU A 71 9.35 4.94 17.20
CA GLU A 71 10.22 5.26 18.35
C GLU A 71 9.43 5.37 19.67
N ARG A 72 8.17 5.83 19.60
CA ARG A 72 7.26 5.89 20.75
C ARG A 72 6.57 4.55 21.06
N GLY A 73 6.82 3.49 20.28
CA GLY A 73 6.16 2.19 20.42
C GLY A 73 4.67 2.20 20.06
N GLN A 74 4.19 3.23 19.37
CA GLN A 74 2.78 3.40 18.96
C GLN A 74 2.48 2.75 17.61
N TYR A 75 3.51 2.43 16.83
CA TYR A 75 3.41 1.74 15.56
C TYR A 75 4.44 0.62 15.50
N LYS A 76 3.98 -0.57 15.09
CA LYS A 76 4.85 -1.70 14.78
C LYS A 76 4.60 -2.06 13.31
N PRO A 77 5.57 -1.86 12.40
CA PRO A 77 5.44 -2.32 11.03
C PRO A 77 5.44 -3.84 10.99
N TYR A 78 4.99 -4.39 9.86
CA TYR A 78 5.14 -5.82 9.59
C TYR A 78 6.62 -6.21 9.56
N SER A 79 6.91 -7.42 10.04
CA SER A 79 8.18 -8.08 9.72
C SER A 79 8.29 -8.29 8.21
N LEU A 80 9.50 -8.57 7.72
CA LEU A 80 9.68 -8.89 6.30
C LEU A 80 8.82 -10.10 5.88
N GLU A 81 8.75 -11.13 6.73
CA GLU A 81 7.94 -12.32 6.49
C GLU A 81 6.45 -12.00 6.45
N GLU A 82 5.96 -11.20 7.41
CA GLU A 82 4.57 -10.72 7.44
C GLU A 82 4.25 -9.88 6.18
N ALA A 83 5.16 -8.98 5.80
CA ALA A 83 5.02 -8.14 4.61
C ALA A 83 4.99 -8.96 3.30
N VAL A 84 5.81 -10.01 3.21
CA VAL A 84 5.80 -10.94 2.06
C VAL A 84 4.50 -11.73 2.01
N GLU A 85 4.04 -12.25 3.15
CA GLU A 85 2.83 -13.05 3.22
C GLU A 85 1.58 -12.24 2.87
N ILE A 86 1.40 -11.05 3.46
CA ILE A 86 0.26 -10.19 3.09
C ILE A 86 0.35 -9.77 1.62
N SER A 87 1.55 -9.44 1.11
CA SER A 87 1.71 -9.06 -0.30
C SER A 87 1.32 -10.19 -1.25
N LYS A 88 1.63 -11.44 -0.90
CA LYS A 88 1.21 -12.63 -1.66
C LYS A 88 -0.32 -12.71 -1.71
N GLU A 89 -1.01 -12.56 -0.58
CA GLU A 89 -2.48 -12.60 -0.53
C GLU A 89 -3.10 -11.47 -1.36
N LEU A 90 -2.59 -10.24 -1.23
CA LEU A 90 -3.06 -9.10 -2.01
C LEU A 90 -2.81 -9.29 -3.52
N TYR A 91 -1.65 -9.85 -3.88
CA TYR A 91 -1.32 -10.19 -5.27
C TYR A 91 -2.33 -11.19 -5.84
N MET A 92 -2.64 -12.26 -5.11
CA MET A 92 -3.59 -13.29 -5.55
C MET A 92 -5.00 -12.73 -5.77
N LEU A 93 -5.46 -11.82 -4.90
CA LEU A 93 -6.74 -11.13 -5.05
C LEU A 93 -6.78 -10.28 -6.32
N TYR A 94 -5.78 -9.42 -6.53
CA TYR A 94 -5.72 -8.57 -7.72
C TYR A 94 -5.60 -9.39 -9.01
N ASN A 95 -4.76 -10.42 -9.01
CA ASN A 95 -4.59 -11.30 -10.16
C ASN A 95 -5.89 -12.04 -10.50
N SER A 96 -6.65 -12.48 -9.49
CA SER A 96 -7.97 -13.12 -9.70
C SER A 96 -9.02 -12.14 -10.24
N ALA A 97 -8.84 -10.85 -10.00
CA ALA A 97 -9.67 -9.77 -10.54
C ALA A 97 -9.17 -9.21 -11.88
N ASN A 98 -8.15 -9.81 -12.51
CA ASN A 98 -7.50 -9.34 -13.74
C ASN A 98 -6.92 -7.91 -13.66
N VAL A 99 -6.53 -7.45 -12.47
CA VAL A 99 -5.83 -6.17 -12.29
C VAL A 99 -4.34 -6.37 -12.52
N ASN A 100 -3.72 -5.54 -13.37
CA ASN A 100 -2.30 -5.67 -13.68
C ASN A 100 -1.43 -5.07 -12.57
N ILE A 101 -0.73 -5.93 -11.84
CA ILE A 101 0.16 -5.53 -10.75
C ILE A 101 1.51 -5.13 -11.36
N ILE A 102 1.72 -3.83 -11.51
CA ILE A 102 2.91 -3.30 -12.18
C ILE A 102 4.13 -3.24 -11.26
N ARG A 103 3.94 -3.41 -9.94
CA ARG A 103 5.03 -3.37 -8.96
C ARG A 103 4.64 -3.91 -7.59
N ILE A 104 5.57 -4.63 -6.97
CA ILE A 104 5.56 -4.96 -5.54
C ILE A 104 6.85 -4.43 -4.92
N GLY A 105 6.73 -3.73 -3.79
CA GLY A 105 7.86 -3.14 -3.08
C GLY A 105 8.33 -1.80 -3.65
N LEU A 106 9.12 -1.10 -2.84
CA LEU A 106 9.63 0.23 -3.13
C LEU A 106 10.83 0.20 -4.10
N GLN A 107 11.13 1.36 -4.68
CA GLN A 107 12.36 1.50 -5.46
C GLN A 107 13.53 1.71 -4.52
N PRO A 108 14.57 0.86 -4.59
CA PRO A 108 15.80 1.19 -3.90
C PRO A 108 16.37 2.46 -4.54
N THR A 109 16.49 3.50 -3.73
CA THR A 109 17.29 4.68 -4.04
C THR A 109 18.53 4.64 -3.16
N GLU A 110 19.51 5.51 -3.39
CA GLU A 110 20.69 5.56 -2.51
C GLU A 110 20.35 5.83 -1.05
N THR A 111 19.17 6.40 -0.76
CA THR A 111 18.68 6.72 0.59
C THR A 111 17.77 5.61 1.16
N ILE A 112 16.91 5.02 0.33
CA ILE A 112 15.97 3.95 0.71
C ILE A 112 16.68 2.59 0.62
N THR A 113 17.63 2.39 1.52
CA THR A 113 18.35 1.12 1.71
C THR A 113 18.58 0.83 3.19
N TRP A 114 18.67 -0.46 3.54
CA TRP A 114 19.03 -0.91 4.88
C TRP A 114 20.36 -0.30 5.34
N GLY A 115 20.41 0.13 6.61
CA GLY A 115 21.58 0.79 7.19
C GLY A 115 21.74 2.28 6.83
N LYS A 116 20.76 2.87 6.10
CA LYS A 116 20.64 4.31 5.86
C LYS A 116 19.33 4.84 6.44
N ASP A 117 18.35 5.17 5.61
CA ASP A 117 17.13 5.85 6.05
C ASP A 117 16.00 4.87 6.41
N ILE A 118 16.14 3.57 6.10
CA ILE A 118 15.20 2.54 6.54
C ILE A 118 15.50 2.18 7.99
N ILE A 119 14.52 2.38 8.86
CA ILE A 119 14.58 2.06 10.29
C ILE A 119 14.01 0.67 10.56
N ALA A 120 12.87 0.34 9.95
CA ALA A 120 12.17 -0.92 10.09
C ALA A 120 11.31 -1.24 8.85
#